data_AF-A0A3M2CS42-F1
#
_entry.id   AF-A0A3M2CS42-F1
#
_cell.length_a   1.000
_cell.length_b   1.000
_cell.length_c   1.000
_cell.angle_alpha   90.00
_cell.angle_beta   90.00
_cell.angle_gamma   90.00
#
_symmetry.space_group_name_H-M   'P 1'
#
loop_
_entity.id
_entity.type
_entity.pdbx_description
1 polymer ?
#
loop_
_entity_poly.entity_id
_entity_poly.type
_entity_poly.pdbx_seq_one_letter_code
_entity_poly.pdbx_strand_id
1 'polypeptide(L)'
;GSTSVRTLESAAGLMEAGRAEEARGWFETDILIAPGYRWRAVDGMVTNFHLPRSTLIAMVAAALEGPGVDGVARVKAVYAEAVREGYRFFSYGDAMLILP
;
A
#
# COMPACT_ATOMS: atom_id res chain seq x y z
N GLY A 1 2.08 -7.43 -2.78
CA GLY A 1 1.85 -6.62 -3.99
C GLY A 1 0.58 -5.81 -3.85
N SER A 2 0.47 -4.67 -4.53
CA SER A 2 -0.62 -3.69 -4.34
C SER A 2 -2.02 -4.21 -4.65
N THR A 3 -2.18 -5.03 -5.69
CA THR A 3 -3.47 -5.66 -6.01
C THR A 3 -3.95 -6.54 -4.86
N SER A 4 -3.09 -7.42 -4.34
CA SER A 4 -3.43 -8.29 -3.21
C SER A 4 -3.79 -7.50 -1.96
N VAL A 5 -3.06 -6.41 -1.68
CA VAL A 5 -3.36 -5.51 -0.55
C VAL A 5 -4.78 -4.94 -0.68
N ARG A 6 -5.12 -4.38 -1.85
CA ARG A 6 -6.46 -3.84 -2.11
C ARG A 6 -7.55 -4.89 -1.98
N THR A 7 -7.32 -6.11 -2.48
CA THR A 7 -8.27 -7.21 -2.35
C THR A 7 -8.53 -7.56 -0.88
N LEU A 8 -7.47 -7.76 -0.10
CA LEU A 8 -7.59 -8.12 1.33
C LEU A 8 -8.28 -7.01 2.13
N GLU A 9 -7.88 -5.76 1.93
CA GLU A 9 -8.45 -4.61 2.63
C GLU A 9 -9.93 -4.39 2.28
N SER A 10 -10.30 -4.61 1.03
CA SER A 10 -11.71 -4.53 0.59
C SER A 10 -12.55 -5.67 1.15
N ALA A 11 -12.03 -6.90 1.13
CA ALA A 11 -12.70 -8.06 1.71
C ALA A 11 -12.92 -7.86 3.21
N ALA A 12 -11.93 -7.34 3.93
CA ALA A 12 -12.06 -7.02 5.35
C ALA A 12 -13.11 -5.93 5.61
N GLY A 13 -13.15 -4.88 4.78
CA GLY A 13 -14.20 -3.86 4.84
C GLY A 13 -15.61 -4.43 4.61
N LEU A 14 -15.77 -5.34 3.65
CA LEU A 14 -17.03 -6.05 3.40
C LEU A 14 -17.43 -6.93 4.60
N MET A 15 -16.49 -7.64 5.21
CA MET A 15 -16.73 -8.45 6.41
C MET A 15 -17.17 -7.58 7.60
N GLU A 16 -16.48 -6.46 7.88
CA GLU A 16 -16.89 -5.50 8.92
C GLU A 16 -18.30 -4.94 8.67
N ALA A 17 -18.68 -4.77 7.40
CA ALA A 17 -20.02 -4.30 7.00
C ALA A 17 -21.10 -5.39 7.01
N GLY A 18 -20.80 -6.61 7.47
CA GLY A 18 -21.75 -7.73 7.49
C GLY A 18 -22.01 -8.37 6.13
N ARG A 19 -21.21 -8.05 5.10
CA ARG A 19 -21.32 -8.56 3.72
C ARG A 19 -20.32 -9.69 3.45
N ALA A 20 -20.17 -10.59 4.42
CA ALA A 20 -19.15 -11.64 4.39
C ALA A 20 -19.29 -12.61 3.19
N GLU A 21 -20.51 -12.89 2.72
CA GLU A 21 -20.74 -13.74 1.56
C GLU A 21 -20.20 -13.11 0.26
N GLU A 22 -20.30 -11.79 0.11
CA GLU A 22 -19.73 -11.07 -1.03
C GLU A 22 -18.19 -11.10 -1.01
N ALA A 23 -17.60 -11.01 0.19
CA ALA A 23 -16.15 -11.10 0.37
C ALA A 23 -15.56 -12.50 0.04
N ARG A 24 -16.40 -13.55 0.01
CA ARG A 24 -15.97 -14.93 -0.30
C ARG A 24 -15.95 -15.22 -1.80
N GLY A 25 -16.67 -14.45 -2.59
CA GLY A 25 -16.81 -14.63 -4.03
C GLY A 25 -15.92 -13.70 -4.85
N TRP A 26 -16.24 -13.60 -6.14
CA TRP A 26 -15.70 -12.54 -6.98
C TRP A 26 -16.38 -11.22 -6.63
N PHE A 27 -15.59 -10.15 -6.49
CA PHE A 27 -16.08 -8.80 -6.25
C PHE A 27 -15.18 -7.76 -6.91
N GLU A 28 -15.74 -6.58 -7.17
CA GLU A 28 -14.98 -5.41 -7.62
C GLU A 28 -14.59 -4.55 -6.44
N THR A 29 -13.45 -3.86 -6.55
CA THR A 29 -13.00 -2.90 -5.55
C THR A 29 -12.48 -1.62 -6.20
N ASP A 30 -13.03 -0.51 -5.72
CA ASP A 30 -12.65 0.86 -6.03
C ASP A 30 -11.87 1.52 -4.88
N ILE A 31 -11.39 0.71 -3.91
CA ILE A 31 -10.74 1.24 -2.71
C ILE A 31 -9.52 2.09 -3.06
N LEU A 32 -9.48 3.29 -2.48
CA LEU A 32 -8.33 4.18 -2.52
C LEU A 32 -7.65 4.17 -1.14
N ILE A 33 -6.42 3.68 -1.10
CA ILE A 33 -5.58 3.69 0.09
C ILE A 33 -4.61 4.87 -0.04
N ALA A 34 -4.69 5.81 0.89
CA ALA A 34 -3.91 7.03 0.96
C ALA A 34 -3.62 7.37 2.43
N PRO A 35 -2.70 8.30 2.76
CA PRO A 35 -2.43 8.70 4.13
C PRO A 35 -3.71 9.01 4.93
N GLY A 36 -3.75 8.58 6.19
CA GLY A 36 -4.95 8.56 7.04
C GLY A 36 -5.85 7.33 6.87
N TYR A 37 -5.49 6.37 6.01
CA TYR A 37 -6.27 5.15 5.82
C TYR A 37 -6.21 4.23 7.05
N ARG A 38 -7.37 3.71 7.45
CA ARG A 38 -7.48 2.70 8.52
C ARG A 38 -7.31 1.30 7.93
N TRP A 39 -6.14 0.71 8.19
CA TRP A 39 -5.81 -0.67 7.85
C TRP A 39 -6.65 -1.66 8.65
N ARG A 40 -7.05 -2.77 8.01
CA ARG A 40 -7.91 -3.79 8.61
C ARG A 40 -7.34 -5.21 8.57
N ALA A 41 -6.58 -5.55 7.53
CA ALA A 41 -6.14 -6.92 7.28
C ALA A 41 -4.65 -7.06 6.95
N VAL A 42 -4.01 -5.98 6.51
CA VAL A 42 -2.60 -6.01 6.09
C VAL A 42 -1.75 -5.26 7.11
N ASP A 43 -0.81 -5.98 7.75
CA ASP A 43 0.18 -5.39 8.67
C ASP A 43 1.48 -4.98 7.97
N GLY A 44 1.77 -5.55 6.80
CA GLY A 44 2.99 -5.30 6.04
C GLY A 44 2.85 -5.73 4.59
N MET A 45 3.72 -5.23 3.71
CA MET A 45 3.63 -5.54 2.28
C MET A 45 4.99 -5.63 1.59
N VAL A 46 5.05 -6.49 0.56
CA VAL A 46 6.11 -6.46 -0.45
C VAL A 46 5.55 -5.84 -1.74
N THR A 47 6.24 -4.84 -2.28
CA THR A 47 5.83 -4.12 -3.49
C THR A 47 7.03 -3.55 -4.24
N ASN A 48 6.88 -3.23 -5.52
CA ASN A 48 7.91 -2.53 -6.30
C ASN A 48 7.98 -1.04 -5.91
N PHE A 49 9.00 -0.35 -6.43
CA PHE A 49 9.06 1.12 -6.43
C PHE A 49 8.17 1.71 -7.53
N HIS A 50 7.32 2.66 -7.15
CA HIS A 50 6.26 3.23 -8.00
C HIS A 50 6.59 4.62 -8.51
N LEU A 51 5.90 5.06 -9.56
CA LEU A 51 6.05 6.41 -10.09
C LEU A 51 5.64 7.50 -9.10
N PRO A 52 6.32 8.66 -9.11
CA PRO A 52 5.84 9.87 -8.46
C PRO A 52 4.43 10.21 -8.94
N ARG A 53 3.57 10.70 -8.03
CA ARG A 53 2.18 11.12 -8.31
C ARG A 53 1.26 9.97 -8.79
N SER A 54 1.55 8.73 -8.42
CA SER A 54 0.66 7.58 -8.63
C SER A 54 -0.23 7.28 -7.41
N THR A 55 -1.35 6.60 -7.61
CA THR A 55 -2.16 6.08 -6.48
C THR A 55 -1.42 5.00 -5.70
N LEU A 56 -0.54 4.24 -6.36
CA LEU A 56 0.29 3.22 -5.71
C LEU A 56 1.29 3.82 -4.73
N ILE A 57 1.89 4.97 -5.06
CA ILE A 57 2.79 5.64 -4.11
C ILE A 57 2.04 6.27 -2.93
N ALA A 58 0.78 6.66 -3.11
CA ALA A 58 -0.08 7.08 -2.01
C ALA A 58 -0.38 5.93 -1.04
N MET A 59 -0.62 4.71 -1.56
CA MET A 59 -0.80 3.51 -0.72
C MET A 59 0.48 3.17 0.06
N VAL A 60 1.66 3.30 -0.56
CA VAL A 60 2.94 3.11 0.14
C VAL A 60 3.14 4.18 1.22
N ALA A 61 2.76 5.44 0.96
CA ALA A 61 2.81 6.49 1.97
C ALA A 61 1.89 6.20 3.16
N ALA A 62 0.68 5.71 2.92
CA ALA A 62 -0.24 5.29 3.96
C ALA A 62 0.31 4.15 4.84
N ALA A 63 1.11 3.26 4.27
CA ALA A 63 1.71 2.14 5.00
C ALA A 63 2.98 2.52 5.78
N LEU A 64 3.64 3.62 5.43
CA LEU A 64 4.80 4.14 6.15
C LEU A 64 4.42 5.23 7.17
N GLU A 65 3.13 5.58 7.25
CA GLU A 65 2.59 6.51 8.23
C GLU A 65 2.48 5.83 9.61
N GLY A 66 2.66 6.61 10.68
CA GLY A 66 2.57 6.12 12.05
C GLY A 66 2.64 7.25 13.08
N PRO A 67 2.60 6.94 14.38
CA PRO A 67 2.67 7.95 15.43
C PRO A 67 3.90 8.85 15.28
N GLY A 68 3.69 10.14 15.02
CA GLY A 68 4.76 11.12 14.81
C GLY A 68 5.51 11.00 13.47
N VAL A 69 5.03 10.17 12.55
CA VAL A 69 5.66 9.92 11.24
C VAL A 69 4.71 10.34 10.13
N ASP A 70 5.10 11.36 9.35
CA ASP A 70 4.44 11.71 8.08
C ASP A 70 4.85 10.70 7.01
N GLY A 71 3.90 9.88 6.57
CA GLY A 71 4.12 8.84 5.56
C GLY A 71 4.58 9.39 4.20
N VAL A 72 4.14 10.59 3.81
CA VAL A 72 4.56 11.23 2.56
C VAL A 72 6.01 11.70 2.65
N ALA A 73 6.38 12.32 3.77
CA ALA A 73 7.76 12.72 4.01
C ALA A 73 8.69 11.50 4.04
N ARG A 74 8.26 10.41 4.69
CA ARG A 74 9.02 9.16 4.79
C ARG A 74 9.22 8.49 3.43
N VAL A 75 8.17 8.42 2.59
CA VAL A 75 8.29 7.92 1.21
C VAL A 75 9.31 8.74 0.42
N LYS A 76 9.26 10.07 0.50
CA LYS A 76 10.23 10.93 -0.21
C LYS A 76 11.67 10.63 0.20
N ALA A 77 11.92 10.45 1.50
CA ALA A 77 13.25 10.11 2.01
C ALA A 77 13.73 8.74 1.50
N VAL A 78 12.88 7.71 1.60
CA VAL A 78 13.21 6.34 1.13
C VAL A 78 13.47 6.31 -0.38
N TYR A 79 12.68 7.05 -1.17
CA TYR A 79 12.85 7.11 -2.62
C TYR A 79 14.10 7.89 -3.03
N ALA A 80 14.44 8.97 -2.31
CA ALA A 80 15.69 9.68 -2.53
C ALA A 80 16.91 8.79 -2.28
N GLU A 81 16.85 7.98 -1.21
CA GLU A 81 17.89 7.00 -0.89
C GLU A 81 17.99 5.91 -1.96
N ALA A 82 16.87 5.34 -2.40
CA ALA A 82 16.84 4.33 -3.46
C ALA A 82 17.44 4.86 -4.77
N VAL A 83 17.16 6.12 -5.13
CA VAL A 83 17.80 6.78 -6.29
C VAL A 83 19.31 6.94 -6.08
N ARG A 84 19.74 7.37 -4.89
CA ARG A 84 21.16 7.55 -4.55
C ARG A 84 21.95 6.24 -4.63
N GLU A 85 21.34 5.15 -4.23
CA GLU A 85 21.91 3.79 -4.24
C GLU A 85 21.72 3.05 -5.58
N GLY A 86 21.12 3.69 -6.59
CA GLY A 86 20.99 3.12 -7.92
C GLY A 86 19.98 1.97 -8.03
N TYR A 87 18.95 1.96 -7.18
CA TYR A 87 17.85 0.99 -7.28
C TYR A 87 17.12 1.13 -8.62
N ARG A 88 16.64 0.01 -9.13
CA ARG A 88 15.82 -0.08 -10.34
C ARG A 88 14.35 0.06 -9.95
N PHE A 89 13.61 0.88 -10.68
CA PHE A 89 12.21 1.18 -10.39
C PHE A 89 11.26 0.37 -11.30
N PHE A 90 9.95 0.46 -11.06
CA PHE A 90 8.88 -0.10 -11.89
C PHE A 90 8.72 -1.64 -11.81
N SER A 91 7.94 -2.18 -12.76
CA SER A 91 7.47 -3.58 -12.79
C SER A 91 8.58 -4.63 -12.76
N TYR A 92 9.75 -4.30 -13.30
CA TYR A 92 10.91 -5.21 -13.38
C TYR A 92 12.11 -4.73 -12.57
N GLY A 93 11.89 -3.72 -11.74
CA GLY A 93 12.91 -3.17 -10.85
C GLY A 93 13.08 -3.98 -9.57
N ASP A 94 13.65 -3.33 -8.57
CA ASP A 94 13.81 -3.87 -7.24
C ASP A 94 12.50 -3.76 -6.42
N ALA A 95 12.50 -4.42 -5.27
CA ALA A 95 11.35 -4.49 -4.37
C ALA A 95 11.61 -3.75 -3.05
N MET A 96 10.52 -3.34 -2.43
CA MET A 96 10.42 -2.78 -1.10
C MET A 96 9.66 -3.76 -0.22
N LEU A 97 10.18 -4.02 0.98
CA LEU A 97 9.49 -4.72 2.06
C LEU A 97 9.16 -3.69 3.15
N ILE A 98 7.88 -3.60 3.50
CA ILE A 98 7.36 -2.80 4.61
C ILE A 98 6.89 -3.77 5.69
N LEU A 99 7.47 -3.65 6.87
CA LEU A 99 7.18 -4.47 8.04
C LEU A 99 6.20 -3.74 8.99
N PRO A 100 5.52 -4.48 9.90
CA PRO A 100 4.64 -3.90 10.92
C PRO A 100 5.34 -2.94 11.88
#